data_AF-A0A4S2FPC7-F1
#
_entry.id   AF-A0A4S2FPC7-F1
#
_cell.length_a   1.000
_cell.length_b   1.000
_cell.length_c   1.000
_cell.angle_alpha   90.00
_cell.angle_beta   90.00
_cell.angle_gamma   90.00
#
_symmetry.space_group_name_H-M   'P 1'
#
loop_
_entity.id
_entity.type
_entity.pdbx_description
1 polymer ?
#
loop_
_entity_poly.entity_id
_entity_poly.type
_entity_poly.pdbx_seq_one_letter_code
_entity_poly.pdbx_strand_id
1 'polypeptide(L)'
;MERDVPQFEEYIREQLYSGVDGDESPLIPGYTEDPYFKKTYGEHWKKNAERYKNWKTKIQKPKPSYLGFSARGNNTPNLIIRGDFYSSITAIPISNGIRIASYGVSFGSDIEKKYGYKIFKVSSKARRHYVTYRLMPSIDKFIRRCEL
;
A
#
# COMPACT_ATOMS: atom_id res chain seq x y z
N MET A 1 -11.33 -1.21 -21.22
CA MET A 1 -11.07 -2.56 -20.67
C MET A 1 -10.27 -2.34 -19.40
N GLU A 2 -10.99 -2.18 -18.29
CA GLU A 2 -10.39 -2.02 -16.97
C GLU A 2 -9.64 -3.32 -16.67
N ARG A 3 -8.31 -3.24 -16.50
CA ARG A 3 -7.54 -4.44 -16.14
C ARG A 3 -8.08 -4.88 -14.78
N ASP A 4 -8.59 -6.11 -14.69
CA ASP A 4 -8.91 -6.76 -13.43
C ASP A 4 -7.61 -6.87 -12.63
N VAL A 5 -7.28 -5.81 -11.88
CA VAL A 5 -6.19 -5.85 -10.93
C VAL A 5 -6.56 -6.92 -9.90
N PRO A 6 -5.71 -7.94 -9.67
CA PRO A 6 -5.97 -8.93 -8.64
C PRO A 6 -6.32 -8.23 -7.33
N GLN A 7 -7.49 -8.55 -6.77
CA GLN A 7 -8.12 -7.81 -5.67
C GLN A 7 -7.17 -7.55 -4.47
N PHE A 8 -6.27 -8.49 -4.20
CA PHE A 8 -5.27 -8.39 -3.13
C PHE A 8 -4.17 -7.36 -3.44
N GLU A 9 -3.75 -7.19 -4.69
CA GLU A 9 -2.82 -6.13 -5.08
C GLU A 9 -3.43 -4.75 -4.82
N GLU A 10 -4.71 -4.58 -5.17
CA GLU A 10 -5.41 -3.32 -4.95
C GLU A 10 -5.55 -3.00 -3.46
N TYR A 11 -5.84 -4.00 -2.62
CA TYR A 11 -5.87 -3.79 -1.17
C TYR A 11 -4.54 -3.29 -0.60
N ILE A 12 -3.42 -3.78 -1.13
CA ILE A 12 -2.10 -3.34 -0.73
C ILE A 12 -1.80 -1.94 -1.26
N ARG A 13 -2.21 -1.61 -2.48
CA ARG A 13 -2.06 -0.25 -3.02
C ARG A 13 -2.86 0.75 -2.19
N GLU A 14 -4.08 0.41 -1.80
CA GLU A 14 -4.97 1.25 -0.98
C GLU A 14 -4.45 1.48 0.44
N GLN A 15 -3.99 0.45 1.15
CA GLN A 15 -3.41 0.64 2.49
C GLN A 15 -2.16 1.54 2.44
N LEU A 16 -1.29 1.32 1.43
CA LEU A 16 -0.11 2.14 1.23
C LEU A 16 -0.51 3.56 0.84
N TYR A 17 -1.62 3.74 0.11
CA TYR A 17 -2.11 5.06 -0.29
C TYR A 17 -2.53 5.86 0.95
N SER A 18 -3.16 5.18 1.89
CA SER A 18 -3.50 5.67 3.23
C SER A 18 -2.30 5.76 4.18
N GLY A 19 -1.09 5.45 3.72
CA GLY A 19 0.13 5.61 4.48
C GLY A 19 0.27 4.67 5.66
N VAL A 20 -0.32 3.47 5.56
CA VAL A 20 -0.23 2.42 6.58
C VAL A 20 0.27 1.11 6.01
N ASP A 21 0.86 0.28 6.87
CA ASP A 21 1.22 -1.11 6.55
C ASP A 21 0.04 -2.08 6.76
N GLY A 22 0.30 -3.38 6.59
CA GLY A 22 -0.70 -4.43 6.81
C GLY A 22 -1.07 -4.67 8.28
N ASP A 23 -0.36 -4.07 9.24
CA ASP A 23 -0.78 -4.01 10.64
C ASP A 23 -1.57 -2.72 10.93
N GLU A 24 -1.90 -1.95 9.89
CA GLU A 24 -2.61 -0.67 9.97
C GLU A 24 -1.80 0.39 10.74
N SER A 25 -0.49 0.17 10.89
CA SER A 25 0.44 1.10 11.51
C SER A 25 0.94 2.12 10.50
N PRO A 26 1.12 3.39 10.87
CA PRO A 26 1.67 4.40 9.97
C PRO A 26 3.03 3.98 9.41
N LEU A 27 3.27 4.27 8.13
CA LEU A 27 4.56 4.05 7.50
C LEU A 27 5.62 4.99 8.09
N ILE A 28 6.71 4.40 8.58
CA ILE A 28 7.85 5.09 9.18
C ILE A 28 9.12 4.62 8.44
N PRO A 29 10.07 5.52 8.11
CA PRO A 29 10.09 6.95 8.43
C PRO A 29 9.10 7.79 7.61
N GLY A 30 8.70 8.93 8.19
CA GLY A 30 8.00 10.01 7.49
C GLY A 30 8.93 10.75 6.52
N TYR A 31 8.39 11.66 5.70
CA TYR A 31 9.20 12.41 4.74
C TYR A 31 10.28 13.25 5.42
N THR A 32 9.97 13.91 6.55
CA THR A 32 10.93 14.73 7.30
C THR A 32 11.90 13.92 8.14
N GLU A 33 11.68 12.61 8.31
CA GLU A 33 12.56 11.71 9.05
C GLU A 33 13.31 10.73 8.13
N ASP A 34 13.05 10.75 6.82
CA ASP A 34 13.65 9.82 5.87
C ASP A 34 15.17 10.07 5.71
N PRO A 35 16.03 9.09 6.06
CA PRO A 35 17.48 9.22 5.93
C PRO A 35 17.95 9.54 4.50
N TYR A 36 17.13 9.23 3.48
CA TYR A 36 17.40 9.57 2.08
C TYR A 36 17.72 11.06 1.91
N PHE A 37 16.97 11.96 2.55
CA PHE A 37 17.20 13.39 2.37
C PHE A 37 18.54 13.81 2.96
N LYS A 38 18.89 13.29 4.14
CA LYS A 38 20.18 13.57 4.78
C LYS A 38 21.34 13.05 3.94
N LYS A 39 21.21 11.84 3.39
CA LYS A 39 22.21 11.23 2.51
C LYS A 39 22.37 12.00 1.18
N THR A 40 21.28 12.49 0.62
CA THR A 40 21.26 13.08 -0.74
C THR A 40 21.59 14.57 -0.76
N TYR A 41 21.13 15.32 0.25
CA TYR A 41 21.19 16.79 0.24
C TYR A 41 22.12 17.40 1.30
N GLY A 42 22.84 16.57 2.07
CA GLY A 42 23.79 17.03 3.08
C GLY A 42 23.14 18.02 4.05
N GLU A 43 23.75 19.18 4.26
CA GLU A 43 23.26 20.23 5.18
C GLU A 43 21.87 20.78 4.82
N HIS A 44 21.46 20.72 3.56
CA HIS A 44 20.18 21.27 3.08
C HIS A 44 19.02 20.27 3.18
N TRP A 45 19.22 19.12 3.83
CA TRP A 45 18.26 18.02 3.84
C TRP A 45 16.88 18.40 4.39
N LYS A 46 16.81 19.17 5.48
CA LYS A 46 15.53 19.55 6.12
C LYS A 46 14.62 20.31 5.17
N LYS A 47 15.19 21.32 4.48
CA LYS A 47 14.46 22.16 3.52
C LYS A 47 13.98 21.34 2.32
N ASN A 48 14.78 20.38 1.85
CA ASN A 48 14.40 19.51 0.74
C ASN A 48 13.32 18.49 1.15
N ALA A 49 13.41 17.92 2.36
CA ALA A 49 12.38 17.04 2.90
C ALA A 49 11.03 17.76 3.04
N GLU A 50 11.03 18.97 3.59
CA GLU A 50 9.84 19.83 3.70
C GLU A 50 9.23 20.16 2.33
N ARG A 51 10.07 20.57 1.37
CA ARG A 51 9.63 20.84 -0.01
C ARG A 51 9.01 19.60 -0.65
N TYR A 52 9.63 18.44 -0.47
CA TYR A 52 9.13 17.18 -1.01
C TYR A 52 7.79 16.79 -0.38
N LYS A 53 7.68 16.85 0.96
CA LYS A 53 6.42 16.64 1.70
C LYS A 53 5.29 17.52 1.15
N ASN A 54 5.55 18.83 1.02
CA ASN A 54 4.56 19.79 0.54
C ASN A 54 4.18 19.55 -0.92
N TRP A 55 5.16 19.24 -1.78
CA TRP A 55 4.91 18.86 -3.16
C TRP A 55 4.04 17.59 -3.25
N LYS A 56 4.35 16.55 -2.46
CA LYS A 56 3.58 15.30 -2.42
C LYS A 56 2.14 15.52 -1.98
N THR A 57 1.92 16.32 -0.94
CA THR A 57 0.56 16.69 -0.50
C THR A 57 -0.20 17.47 -1.57
N LYS A 58 0.49 18.31 -2.36
CA LYS A 58 -0.13 19.06 -3.46
C LYS A 58 -0.58 18.17 -4.61
N ILE A 59 0.29 17.27 -5.08
CA ILE A 59 -0.02 16.39 -6.23
C ILE A 59 -0.95 15.23 -5.87
N GLN A 60 -0.94 14.82 -4.59
CA GLN A 60 -1.70 13.67 -4.13
C GLN A 60 -2.23 13.91 -2.72
N LYS A 61 -3.33 14.67 -2.67
CA LYS A 61 -3.99 15.08 -1.44
C LYS A 61 -4.38 13.85 -0.61
N PRO A 62 -4.08 13.82 0.70
CA PRO A 62 -4.57 12.78 1.60
C PRO A 62 -6.09 12.66 1.51
N LYS A 63 -6.57 11.44 1.35
CA LYS A 63 -8.00 11.11 1.29
C LYS A 63 -8.25 9.81 2.06
N PRO A 64 -9.42 9.65 2.68
CA PRO A 64 -9.86 8.36 3.21
C PRO A 64 -9.93 7.30 2.09
N SER A 65 -9.69 6.05 2.43
CA SER A 65 -9.84 4.91 1.51
C SER A 65 -11.22 4.27 1.65
N TYR A 66 -11.71 3.63 0.59
CA TYR A 66 -12.94 2.83 0.62
C TYR A 66 -12.83 1.62 1.57
N LEU A 67 -11.62 1.22 1.94
CA LEU A 67 -11.37 0.20 2.98
C LEU A 67 -11.59 0.70 4.41
N GLY A 68 -11.96 1.98 4.59
CA GLY A 68 -12.20 2.59 5.89
C GLY A 68 -10.92 3.00 6.63
N PHE A 69 -9.85 3.30 5.89
CA PHE A 69 -8.67 3.98 6.43
C PHE A 69 -8.87 5.49 6.43
N SER A 70 -8.38 6.15 7.49
CA SER A 70 -8.32 7.61 7.55
C SER A 70 -7.38 8.18 6.48
N ALA A 71 -7.53 9.47 6.19
CA ALA A 71 -6.54 10.17 5.38
C ALA A 71 -5.17 10.18 6.10
N ARG A 72 -4.10 9.87 5.35
CA ARG A 72 -2.73 9.89 5.88
C ARG A 72 -2.34 11.29 6.36
N GLY A 73 -1.43 11.36 7.33
CA GLY A 73 -0.79 12.63 7.70
C GLY A 73 0.02 13.20 6.55
N ASN A 74 0.18 14.52 6.48
CA ASN A 74 0.96 15.18 5.43
C ASN A 74 2.41 14.67 5.37
N ASN A 75 2.98 14.33 6.53
CA ASN A 75 4.34 13.80 6.63
C ASN A 75 4.44 12.28 6.39
N THR A 76 3.32 11.56 6.41
CA THR A 76 3.31 10.10 6.20
C THR A 76 3.44 9.80 4.71
N PRO A 77 4.37 8.93 4.29
CA PRO A 77 4.53 8.57 2.90
C PRO A 77 3.35 7.72 2.42
N ASN A 78 3.15 7.70 1.10
CA ASN A 78 2.21 6.81 0.46
C ASN A 78 2.86 5.88 -0.56
N LEU A 79 4.19 5.75 -0.55
CA LEU A 79 5.00 4.92 -1.44
C LEU A 79 4.73 5.03 -2.96
N ILE A 80 4.00 6.05 -3.41
CA ILE A 80 3.81 6.35 -4.83
C ILE A 80 5.04 7.13 -5.28
N ILE A 81 6.18 6.46 -5.52
CA ILE A 81 7.44 7.14 -5.82
C ILE A 81 7.45 7.65 -7.27
N ARG A 82 7.42 6.70 -8.23
CA ARG A 82 7.25 6.93 -9.66
C ARG A 82 6.02 6.19 -10.24
N GLY A 83 5.18 5.60 -9.38
CA GLY A 83 4.01 4.79 -9.74
C GLY A 83 4.36 3.33 -10.14
N ASP A 84 5.58 3.09 -10.58
CA ASP A 84 6.17 1.78 -10.87
C ASP A 84 6.22 0.86 -9.65
N PHE A 85 6.54 1.37 -8.45
CA PHE A 85 6.51 0.55 -7.22
C PHE A 85 5.10 0.02 -6.94
N TYR A 86 4.08 0.86 -7.06
CA TYR A 86 2.69 0.45 -6.89
C TYR A 86 2.27 -0.60 -7.91
N SER A 87 2.65 -0.38 -9.17
CA SER A 87 2.38 -1.30 -10.26
C SER A 87 3.14 -2.61 -10.10
N SER A 88 4.27 -2.61 -9.38
CA SER A 88 5.07 -3.79 -9.08
C SER A 88 4.50 -4.67 -7.98
N ILE A 89 3.53 -4.20 -7.20
CA ILE A 89 2.87 -5.03 -6.18
C ILE A 89 2.14 -6.15 -6.91
N THR A 90 2.56 -7.39 -6.66
CA THR A 90 2.07 -8.58 -7.35
C THR A 90 1.68 -9.65 -6.35
N ALA A 91 0.51 -10.23 -6.56
CA ALA A 91 0.05 -11.42 -5.84
C ALA A 91 0.43 -12.69 -6.62
N ILE A 92 1.32 -13.50 -6.03
CA ILE A 92 1.86 -14.71 -6.64
C ILE A 92 1.25 -15.92 -5.91
N PRO A 93 0.51 -16.82 -6.61
CA PRO A 93 0.03 -18.04 -6.01
C PRO A 93 1.21 -18.95 -5.65
N ILE A 94 1.16 -19.54 -4.46
CA ILE A 94 2.12 -20.52 -3.95
C ILE A 94 1.35 -21.76 -3.48
N SER A 95 2.05 -22.87 -3.23
CA SER A 95 1.42 -24.17 -2.91
C SER A 95 0.42 -24.12 -1.75
N ASN A 96 0.61 -23.23 -0.79
CA ASN A 96 -0.21 -23.09 0.41
C ASN A 96 -0.84 -21.70 0.58
N GLY A 97 -0.96 -20.90 -0.50
CA GLY A 97 -1.61 -19.60 -0.41
C GLY A 97 -1.15 -18.60 -1.46
N ILE A 98 -1.05 -17.33 -1.05
CA ILE A 98 -0.66 -16.22 -1.91
C ILE A 98 0.50 -15.49 -1.24
N ARG A 99 1.59 -15.30 -1.98
CA ARG A 99 2.69 -14.40 -1.62
C ARG A 99 2.47 -13.06 -2.29
N ILE A 100 2.55 -11.98 -1.54
CA ILE A 100 2.56 -10.63 -2.10
C ILE A 100 3.97 -10.05 -1.99
N ALA A 101 4.47 -9.46 -3.07
CA ALA A 101 5.77 -8.82 -3.11
C ALA A 101 5.81 -7.74 -4.21
N SER A 102 6.92 -7.01 -4.27
CA SER A 102 7.27 -6.15 -5.41
C SER A 102 8.03 -6.97 -6.47
N TYR A 103 7.60 -6.90 -7.73
CA TYR A 103 8.21 -7.64 -8.85
C TYR A 103 8.52 -6.71 -10.04
N GLY A 104 9.68 -6.88 -10.66
CA GLY A 104 10.06 -6.13 -11.88
C GLY A 104 10.55 -4.69 -11.66
N VAL A 105 10.82 -4.28 -10.43
CA VAL A 105 11.45 -2.98 -10.12
C VAL A 105 12.75 -3.18 -9.33
N SER A 106 13.82 -2.53 -9.77
CA SER A 106 15.17 -2.71 -9.21
C SER A 106 15.34 -2.20 -7.78
N PHE A 107 14.46 -1.30 -7.34
CA PHE A 107 14.52 -0.66 -6.01
C PHE A 107 13.48 -1.22 -5.03
N GLY A 108 12.71 -2.25 -5.42
CA GLY A 108 11.66 -2.82 -4.56
C GLY A 108 12.19 -3.33 -3.22
N SER A 109 13.37 -3.96 -3.23
CA SER A 109 14.07 -4.43 -2.03
C SER A 109 14.49 -3.31 -1.09
N ASP A 110 14.83 -2.14 -1.62
CA ASP A 110 15.21 -0.97 -0.81
C ASP A 110 13.99 -0.41 -0.06
N ILE A 111 12.82 -0.44 -0.69
CA ILE A 111 11.55 -0.04 -0.07
C ILE A 111 11.16 -1.03 1.02
N GLU A 112 11.22 -2.33 0.74
CA GLU A 112 10.97 -3.37 1.74
C GLU A 112 11.95 -3.26 2.92
N LYS A 113 13.24 -3.03 2.66
CA LYS A 113 14.23 -2.82 3.72
C LYS A 113 13.93 -1.57 4.57
N LYS A 114 13.39 -0.51 3.96
CA LYS A 114 13.07 0.75 4.65
C LYS A 114 11.83 0.64 5.52
N TYR A 115 10.73 0.07 4.99
CA TYR A 115 9.42 0.07 5.65
C TYR A 115 9.04 -1.29 6.27
N GLY A 116 9.84 -2.32 6.03
CA GLY A 116 9.61 -3.68 6.49
C GLY A 116 8.64 -4.46 5.61
N TYR A 117 8.69 -5.79 5.71
CA TYR A 117 7.85 -6.71 4.92
C TYR A 117 6.33 -6.50 5.13
N LYS A 118 5.94 -5.85 6.23
CA LYS A 118 4.54 -5.58 6.58
C LYS A 118 3.82 -4.72 5.53
N ILE A 119 4.54 -3.99 4.69
CA ILE A 119 3.96 -3.27 3.56
C ILE A 119 3.24 -4.20 2.56
N PHE A 120 3.59 -5.49 2.51
CA PHE A 120 2.96 -6.50 1.66
C PHE A 120 1.91 -7.35 2.38
N LYS A 121 1.74 -7.17 3.70
CA LYS A 121 0.73 -7.89 4.47
C LYS A 121 -0.65 -7.29 4.17
N VAL A 122 -1.65 -8.15 3.99
CA VAL A 122 -3.05 -7.72 3.81
C VAL A 122 -3.63 -7.31 5.17
N SER A 123 -4.06 -6.06 5.28
CA SER A 123 -4.64 -5.50 6.51
C SER A 123 -5.91 -6.21 7.01
N SER A 124 -6.26 -5.99 8.28
CA SER A 124 -7.50 -6.53 8.85
C SER A 124 -8.74 -5.92 8.20
N LYS A 125 -8.70 -4.62 7.89
CA LYS A 125 -9.73 -3.91 7.13
C LYS A 125 -9.93 -4.48 5.72
N ALA A 126 -8.84 -4.72 4.99
CA ALA A 126 -8.91 -5.35 3.67
C ALA A 126 -9.48 -6.77 3.73
N ARG A 127 -9.05 -7.58 4.70
CA ARG A 127 -9.61 -8.94 4.91
C ARG A 127 -11.11 -8.89 5.23
N ARG A 128 -11.54 -7.98 6.10
CA ARG A 128 -12.96 -7.78 6.42
C ARG A 128 -13.75 -7.39 5.17
N HIS A 129 -13.25 -6.42 4.42
CA HIS A 129 -13.87 -6.00 3.17
C HIS A 129 -14.01 -7.17 2.18
N TYR A 130 -12.97 -7.99 2.02
CA TYR A 130 -13.02 -9.17 1.17
C TYR A 130 -14.08 -10.17 1.65
N VAL A 131 -14.13 -10.48 2.95
CA VAL A 131 -15.11 -11.41 3.51
C VAL A 131 -16.53 -10.91 3.26
N THR A 132 -16.81 -9.65 3.60
CA THR A 132 -18.14 -9.05 3.50
C THR A 132 -18.63 -8.95 2.04
N TYR A 133 -17.79 -8.48 1.12
CA TYR A 133 -18.23 -8.09 -0.22
C TYR A 133 -17.86 -9.08 -1.32
N ARG A 134 -16.98 -10.06 -1.06
CA ARG A 134 -16.56 -11.05 -2.05
C ARG A 134 -16.86 -12.47 -1.60
N LEU A 135 -16.34 -12.88 -0.44
CA LEU A 135 -16.42 -14.28 0.00
C LEU A 135 -17.86 -14.69 0.35
N MET A 136 -18.51 -13.96 1.27
CA MET A 136 -19.87 -14.32 1.71
C MET A 136 -20.88 -14.33 0.56
N PRO A 137 -20.94 -13.32 -0.32
CA PRO A 137 -21.83 -13.38 -1.49
C PRO A 137 -21.54 -14.57 -2.42
N SER A 138 -20.27 -14.97 -2.55
CA SER A 138 -19.89 -16.13 -3.38
C SER A 138 -20.32 -17.44 -2.74
N ILE A 139 -20.20 -17.57 -1.42
CA ILE A 139 -20.70 -18.71 -0.65
C ILE A 139 -22.22 -18.79 -0.78
N ASP A 140 -22.95 -17.69 -0.57
CA ASP A 140 -24.41 -17.65 -0.67
C ASP A 140 -24.87 -18.06 -2.08
N LYS A 141 -24.18 -17.58 -3.12
CA LYS A 141 -24.45 -17.96 -4.50
C LYS A 141 -24.20 -19.45 -4.74
N PHE A 142 -23.14 -20.00 -4.15
CA PHE A 142 -22.83 -21.43 -4.26
C PHE A 142 -23.89 -22.29 -3.57
N ILE A 143 -24.28 -21.95 -2.34
CA ILE A 143 -25.33 -22.65 -1.57
C ILE A 143 -26.65 -22.66 -2.37
N ARG A 144 -27.11 -21.49 -2.84
CA ARG A 144 -28.32 -21.38 -3.66
C ARG A 144 -28.26 -22.21 -4.95
N ARG A 145 -27.08 -22.31 -5.57
CA ARG A 145 -26.89 -23.13 -6.78
C ARG A 145 -26.95 -24.62 -6.48
N CYS A 146 -26.55 -25.03 -5.28
CA CYS A 146 -26.54 -26.44 -4.88
C CYS A 146 -27.85 -26.89 -4.22
N GLU A 147 -28.85 -26.00 -4.12
CA GLU A 147 -30.13 -26.25 -3.42
C GLU A 147 -29.95 -26.74 -1.97
N LEU A 148 -28.85 -26.32 -1.33
CA LEU A 148 -28.56 -26.56 0.09
C LEU A 148 -29.19 -25.49 0.99
#